data_AF-A0A8E0SJV9-F1
#
_entry.id   AF-A0A8E0SJV9-F1
#
_cell.length_a   1.000
_cell.length_b   1.000
_cell.length_c   1.000
_cell.angle_alpha   90.00
_cell.angle_beta   90.00
_cell.angle_gamma   90.00
#
_symmetry.space_group_name_H-M   'P 1'
#
loop_
_entity.id
_entity.type
_entity.pdbx_description
1 polymer ?
#
loop_
_entity_poly.entity_id
_entity_poly.type
_entity_poly.pdbx_seq_one_letter_code
_entity_poly.pdbx_strand_id
1 'polypeptide(L)' 'MVQKSKVQQDTIVCQVCEKVIDTADSSEGVKVLYGICQRCLGSGDQKAK' A
#
# COMPACT_ATOMS: atom_id res chain seq x y z
N MET A 1 20.12 25.20 -5.49
CA MET A 1 19.91 23.97 -6.28
C MET A 1 18.91 23.11 -5.53
N VAL A 2 17.65 23.04 -5.97
CA VAL A 2 16.68 22.10 -5.38
C VAL A 2 16.98 20.75 -6.02
N GLN A 3 17.83 19.96 -5.36
CA GLN A 3 17.94 18.55 -5.69
C GLN A 3 16.55 17.96 -5.45
N LYS A 4 15.83 17.72 -6.54
CA LYS A 4 14.61 16.93 -6.55
C LYS A 4 15.07 15.52 -6.20
N SER A 5 15.30 15.24 -4.92
CA SER A 5 15.46 13.88 -4.42
C SER A 5 14.26 13.14 -4.95
N LYS A 6 14.53 12.24 -5.88
CA LYS A 6 13.56 11.39 -6.52
C LYS A 6 13.14 10.42 -5.43
N VAL A 7 12.25 10.89 -4.55
CA VAL A 7 11.72 10.15 -3.41
C VAL A 7 11.20 8.85 -3.99
N GLN A 8 11.85 7.76 -3.60
CA GLN A 8 11.43 6.44 -4.00
C GLN A 8 10.30 6.08 -3.07
N GLN A 9 9.07 6.00 -3.60
CA GLN A 9 7.92 5.69 -2.76
C GLN A 9 7.65 4.19 -2.81
N ASP A 10 7.69 3.54 -1.66
CA ASP A 10 7.14 2.20 -1.53
C ASP A 10 5.65 2.26 -1.80
N THR A 11 5.14 1.30 -2.56
CA THR A 11 3.71 1.22 -2.88
C THR A 11 3.13 -0.01 -2.22
N ILE A 12 2.11 0.17 -1.38
CA ILE A 12 1.37 -0.92 -0.75
C ILE A 12 0.15 -1.23 -1.62
N VAL A 13 0.07 -2.44 -2.17
CA VAL A 13 -1.03 -2.89 -3.04
C VAL A 13 -1.88 -3.93 -2.34
N CYS A 14 -3.20 -3.87 -2.53
CA CYS A 14 -4.12 -4.86 -2.01
C CYS A 14 -4.03 -6.16 -2.83
N GLN A 15 -3.74 -7.29 -2.17
CA GLN A 15 -3.67 -8.58 -2.87
C GLN A 15 -5.04 -9.08 -3.39
N VAL A 16 -6.15 -8.53 -2.90
CA VAL A 16 -7.51 -9.01 -3.23
C VAL A 16 -8.13 -8.25 -4.39
N CYS A 17 -8.02 -6.92 -4.38
CA CYS A 17 -8.61 -6.06 -5.41
C CYS A 17 -7.58 -5.31 -6.26
N GLU A 18 -6.29 -5.59 -6.04
CA GLU A 18 -5.16 -5.02 -6.80
C GLU A 18 -5.09 -3.48 -6.77
N LYS A 19 -5.78 -2.86 -5.80
CA LYS A 19 -5.78 -1.41 -5.61
C LYS A 19 -4.64 -0.98 -4.71
N VAL A 20 -4.03 0.16 -5.02
CA VAL A 20 -3.08 0.84 -4.13
C VAL A 20 -3.79 1.21 -2.83
N ILE A 21 -3.24 0.73 -1.72
CA ILE A 21 -3.69 1.02 -0.36
C ILE A 21 -3.03 2.31 0.10
N ASP A 22 -1.71 2.39 -0.03
CA ASP A 22 -0.91 3.49 0.50
C ASP A 22 0.44 3.58 -0.20
N THR A 23 1.13 4.72 -0.04
CA THR A 23 2.48 4.94 -0.56
C THR A 23 3.34 5.54 0.53
N ALA A 24 4.41 4.84 0.91
CA ALA A 24 5.34 5.29 1.95
C ALA A 24 6.62 5.85 1.32
N ASP A 25 7.19 6.89 1.93
CA ASP A 25 8.50 7.41 1.54
C ASP A 25 9.59 6.39 1.91
N SER A 26 10.40 6.00 0.93
CA SER A 26 11.47 5.02 1.11
C SER A 26 12.81 5.60 0.66
N SER A 27 13.78 5.52 1.55
CA SER A 27 15.16 5.98 1.29
C SER A 27 16.02 4.87 0.65
N GLU A 28 15.59 3.61 0.74
CA GLU A 28 16.31 2.42 0.26
C GLU A 28 15.55 1.64 -0.82
N GLY A 29 15.42 2.24 -2.01
CA GLY A 29 14.85 1.55 -3.17
C GLY A 29 13.32 1.54 -3.20
N VAL A 30 12.71 1.64 -4.39
CA VAL A 30 11.25 1.44 -4.56
C VAL A 30 10.94 -0.04 -4.34
N LYS A 31 10.18 -0.37 -3.28
CA LYS A 31 9.63 -1.71 -3.07
C LYS A 31 8.10 -1.69 -3.20
N VAL A 32 7.59 -2.76 -3.80
CA VAL A 32 6.15 -3.01 -3.83
C VAL A 32 5.82 -3.90 -2.64
N LEU A 33 5.09 -3.34 -1.70
CA LEU A 33 4.55 -4.04 -0.54
C LEU A 33 3.14 -4.52 -0.86
N TYR A 34 2.70 -5.56 -0.18
CA TYR A 34 1.38 -6.15 -0.39
C TYR A 34 0.64 -6.29 0.94
N GLY A 35 -0.65 -5.94 0.93
CA GLY A 35 -1.52 -6.03 2.10
C GLY A 35 -2.99 -6.29 1.74
N ILE A 36 -3.88 -6.19 2.72
CA ILE A 36 -5.34 -6.27 2.53
C ILE A 36 -5.93 -4.91 2.89
N CYS A 37 -6.64 -4.26 1.97
CA CYS A 37 -7.27 -2.96 2.24
C CYS A 37 -8.47 -3.11 3.17
N GLN A 38 -8.84 -2.04 3.90
CA GLN A 38 -9.98 -2.07 4.82
C GLN A 38 -11.30 -2.52 4.18
N ARG A 39 -11.51 -2.26 2.88
CA ARG A 39 -12.70 -2.75 2.16
C ARG A 39 -12.75 -4.26 2.05
N CYS A 40 -11.61 -4.88 1.73
CA CYS A 40 -11.48 -6.33 1.65
C CYS A 40 -11.43 -6.97 3.04
N LEU A 41 -10.82 -6.27 4.01
CA LEU A 41 -10.77 -6.70 5.40
C LEU A 41 -12.18 -6.74 6.03
N GLY A 42 -12.96 -5.66 5.86
CA GLY A 42 -14.32 -5.53 6.38
C GLY A 42 -15.37 -6.36 5.64
N SER A 43 -15.07 -6.84 4.43
CA SER A 43 -15.93 -7.81 3.75
C SER A 43 -15.83 -9.23 4.37
N GLY A 44 -14.83 -9.48 5.21
CA GLY A 44 -14.66 -10.73 5.95
C GLY A 44 -15.42 -10.80 7.28
N ASP A 45 -15.94 -9.67 7.79
CA ASP A 45 -16.60 -9.60 9.10
C ASP A 45 -18.13 -9.48 8.98
N GLN A 46 -18.74 -10.33 8.15
CA GLN A 46 -20.20 -10.55 8.17
C GLN A 46 -20.56 -11.94 8.70
N LYS A 47 -19.78 -12.46 9.66
CA LYS A 47 -20.14 -13.70 10.34
C LYS A 47 -19.68 -13.75 11.81
N ALA A 48 -20.06 -12.74 12.58
CA ALA A 48 -20.27 -12.90 14.02
C ALA A 48 -21.78 -12.88 14.29
N LYS A 49 -22.45 -14.01 14.03
CA LYS A 49 -23.80 -14.31 14.52
C LYS A 49 -23.78 -15.63 15.24
#